data_AF-A0A3M1BS09-F1
#
_entry.id   AF-A0A3M1BS09-F1
#
_cell.length_a   1.000
_cell.length_b   1.000
_cell.length_c   1.000
_cell.angle_alpha   90.00
_cell.angle_beta   90.00
_cell.angle_gamma   90.00
#
_symmetry.space_group_name_H-M   'P 1'
#
loop_
_entity.id
_entity.type
_entity.pdbx_description
1 polymer ?
#
loop_
_entity_poly.entity_id
_entity_poly.type
_entity_poly.pdbx_seq_one_letter_code
_entity_poly.pdbx_strand_id
1 'polypeptide(L)'
;MKHIALLALVFFLPNSGVRAQSDVFLSRHFKEVEIPFEYHNDLIIVTVTFNRIFPLKFIFDTGAEHSILAQRQITDLLHVSYDREFKLLGSDLQTELTAYLVRSV
;
A
#
# COMPACT_ATOMS: atom_id res chain seq x y z
N MET A 1 38.62 -26.83 -18.73
CA MET A 1 39.14 -25.49 -18.37
C MET A 1 38.15 -24.35 -18.61
N LYS A 2 37.37 -24.34 -19.72
CA LYS A 2 36.36 -23.29 -19.99
C LYS A 2 35.19 -23.23 -18.97
N HIS A 3 34.75 -24.38 -18.45
CA HIS A 3 33.65 -24.43 -17.46
C HIS A 3 34.03 -23.92 -16.06
N ILE A 4 35.31 -24.01 -15.68
CA ILE A 4 35.81 -23.50 -14.39
C ILE A 4 35.85 -21.97 -14.41
N ALA A 5 36.22 -21.37 -15.55
CA ALA A 5 36.19 -19.92 -15.74
C ALA A 5 34.75 -19.36 -15.68
N LEU A 6 33.77 -20.10 -16.19
CA LEU A 6 32.35 -19.71 -16.12
C LEU A 6 31.83 -19.74 -14.67
N LEU A 7 32.26 -20.71 -13.87
CA LEU A 7 31.88 -20.85 -12.46
C LEU A 7 32.50 -19.73 -11.59
N ALA A 8 33.73 -19.32 -11.91
CA ALA A 8 34.40 -18.22 -11.21
C ALA A 8 33.77 -16.84 -11.51
N LEU A 9 33.19 -16.66 -12.69
CA LEU A 9 32.55 -15.40 -13.09
C LEU A 9 31.26 -15.10 -12.29
N VAL A 10 30.53 -16.14 -11.88
CA VAL A 10 29.30 -15.99 -11.08
C VAL A 10 29.59 -15.50 -9.65
N PHE A 11 30.78 -15.77 -9.12
CA PHE A 11 31.20 -15.33 -7.78
C PHE A 11 31.72 -13.88 -7.72
N PHE A 12 31.95 -13.23 -8.86
CA PHE A 12 32.42 -11.84 -8.94
C PHE A 12 31.30 -10.83 -9.23
N LEU A 13 30.04 -11.25 -9.23
CA LEU A 13 28.92 -10.31 -9.29
C LEU A 13 28.91 -9.49 -7.99
N PRO A 14 28.92 -8.14 -8.07
CA PRO A 14 28.84 -7.31 -6.89
C PRO A 14 27.54 -7.65 -6.17
N ASN A 15 27.67 -7.93 -4.87
CA ASN A 15 26.56 -8.16 -3.96
C ASN A 15 25.86 -6.81 -3.72
N SER A 16 25.22 -6.28 -4.77
CA SER A 16 24.36 -5.11 -4.67
C SER A 16 23.22 -5.50 -3.76
N GLY A 17 23.31 -5.06 -2.50
CA GLY A 17 22.36 -5.40 -1.45
C GLY A 17 20.94 -5.19 -1.95
N VAL A 18 20.26 -6.29 -2.26
CA VAL A 18 18.84 -6.29 -2.55
C VAL A 18 18.17 -5.91 -1.23
N ARG A 19 17.78 -4.64 -1.11
CA ARG A 19 16.96 -4.20 0.01
C ARG A 19 15.58 -4.81 -0.21
N ALA A 20 15.24 -5.79 0.63
CA ALA A 20 13.85 -6.19 0.78
C ALA A 20 13.05 -4.93 1.20
N GLN A 21 11.95 -4.66 0.51
CA GLN A 21 11.03 -3.59 0.88
C GLN A 21 10.35 -3.96 2.20
N SER A 22 10.64 -3.21 3.26
CA SER A 22 9.81 -3.20 4.46
C SER A 22 9.36 -1.76 4.69
N ASP A 23 8.25 -1.38 4.09
CA ASP A 23 7.71 -0.01 4.18
C ASP A 23 6.81 0.20 5.41
N VAL A 24 7.21 -0.42 6.52
CA VAL A 24 6.68 -0.11 7.86
C VAL A 24 7.89 0.10 8.77
N PHE A 25 8.32 1.35 8.89
CA PHE A 25 9.35 1.75 9.86
C PHE A 25 8.72 1.87 11.26
N LEU A 26 8.21 0.77 11.79
CA LEU A 26 8.11 0.64 13.25
C LEU A 26 9.52 0.27 13.71
N SER A 27 10.23 1.26 14.28
CA SER A 27 11.54 0.97 14.87
C SER A 27 11.38 -0.21 15.83
N ARG A 28 12.32 -1.17 15.80
CA ARG A 28 12.26 -2.43 16.59
C ARG A 28 12.11 -2.26 18.12
N HIS A 29 11.97 -1.03 18.61
CA HIS A 29 11.93 -0.66 20.02
C HIS A 29 10.55 -0.26 20.54
N PHE A 30 9.55 -0.04 19.67
CA PHE A 30 8.22 0.32 20.12
C PHE A 30 7.34 -0.93 20.24
N LYS A 31 7.00 -1.31 21.48
CA LYS A 31 5.99 -2.35 21.76
C LYS A 31 4.56 -1.86 21.53
N GLU A 32 4.38 -0.54 21.53
CA GLU A 32 3.12 0.16 21.45
C GLU A 32 3.37 1.50 20.78
N VAL A 33 2.38 2.00 20.02
CA VAL A 33 2.39 3.31 19.40
C VAL A 33 1.04 3.97 19.63
N GLU A 34 1.05 5.24 19.99
CA GLU A 34 -0.14 6.05 20.11
C GLU A 34 -0.34 6.84 18.81
N ILE A 35 -1.50 6.66 18.17
CA ILE A 35 -1.85 7.34 16.92
C ILE A 35 -3.06 8.23 17.23
N PRO A 36 -2.98 9.56 17.03
CA PRO A 36 -4.12 10.43 17.23
C PRO A 36 -5.19 10.17 16.16
N PHE A 37 -6.44 10.07 16.59
CA PHE A 37 -7.59 9.87 15.71
C PHE A 37 -8.77 10.74 16.14
N GLU A 38 -9.66 11.02 15.19
CA GLU A 38 -10.97 11.58 15.48
C GLU A 38 -11.99 10.44 15.59
N TYR A 39 -12.93 10.55 16.54
CA TYR A 39 -14.00 9.57 16.68
C TYR A 39 -15.34 10.20 16.32
N HIS A 40 -15.97 9.73 15.25
CA HIS A 40 -17.24 10.27 14.74
C HIS A 40 -18.16 9.14 14.29
N ASN A 41 -19.40 9.14 14.75
CA ASN A 41 -20.41 8.12 14.39
C ASN A 41 -19.88 6.69 14.51
N ASP A 42 -19.23 6.40 15.63
CA ASP A 42 -18.60 5.11 15.95
C ASP A 42 -17.43 4.68 15.04
N LEU A 43 -16.94 5.60 14.20
CA LEU A 43 -15.79 5.37 13.31
C LEU A 43 -14.53 6.02 13.87
N ILE A 44 -13.44 5.27 13.86
CA ILE A 44 -12.09 5.78 14.06
C ILE A 44 -11.62 6.39 12.75
N ILE A 45 -11.36 7.70 12.76
CA ILE A 45 -10.90 8.45 11.59
C ILE A 45 -9.45 8.87 11.80
N VAL A 46 -8.57 8.37 10.94
CA VAL A 46 -7.14 8.70 10.94
C VAL A 46 -6.81 9.60 9.75
N THR A 47 -5.95 10.58 9.97
CA THR A 47 -5.42 11.42 8.89
C THR A 47 -4.08 10.88 8.44
N VAL A 48 -3.98 10.49 7.17
CA VAL A 48 -2.77 9.93 6.56
C VAL A 48 -2.30 10.85 5.44
N THR A 49 -1.00 11.17 5.41
CA THR A 49 -0.42 11.91 4.29
C THR A 49 -0.24 10.96 3.11
N PHE A 50 -1.13 11.05 2.12
CA PHE A 50 -1.13 10.14 0.99
C PHE A 50 -0.05 10.54 -0.03
N ASN A 51 0.76 9.56 -0.44
CA ASN A 51 1.88 9.72 -1.38
C ASN A 51 2.80 10.92 -1.08
N ARG A 52 2.95 11.30 0.21
CA ARG A 52 3.74 12.46 0.68
C ARG A 52 3.26 13.83 0.18
N ILE A 53 2.02 13.95 -0.30
CA ILE A 53 1.54 15.21 -0.91
C ILE A 53 0.50 15.90 -0.03
N PHE A 54 -0.65 15.27 0.24
CA PHE A 54 -1.71 15.90 1.04
C PHE A 54 -2.34 14.93 2.05
N PRO A 55 -2.86 15.46 3.17
CA PRO A 55 -3.56 14.67 4.18
C PRO A 55 -4.92 14.22 3.66
N LEU A 56 -5.24 12.95 3.87
CA LEU A 56 -6.54 12.34 3.61
C LEU A 56 -7.09 11.71 4.87
N LYS A 57 -8.42 11.79 5.04
CA LYS A 57 -9.13 11.12 6.13
C LYS A 57 -9.49 9.71 5.69
N PHE A 58 -9.09 8.74 6.49
CA PHE A 58 -9.44 7.33 6.32
C PHE A 58 -10.22 6.83 7.53
N ILE A 59 -11.18 5.94 7.27
CA ILE A 59 -11.77 5.12 8.32
C ILE A 59 -10.78 3.99 8.61
N PHE A 60 -10.42 3.82 9.88
CA PHE A 60 -9.60 2.70 10.30
C PHE A 60 -10.49 1.47 10.50
N ASP A 61 -10.47 0.57 9.52
CA ASP A 61 -11.31 -0.63 9.48
C ASP A 61 -10.44 -1.90 9.52
N THR A 62 -10.53 -2.65 10.62
CA THR A 62 -9.81 -3.92 10.80
C THR A 62 -10.43 -5.07 10.00
N GLY A 63 -11.66 -4.92 9.50
CA GLY A 63 -12.36 -5.91 8.68
C GLY A 63 -12.08 -5.80 7.19
N ALA A 64 -11.43 -4.72 6.75
CA ALA A 64 -11.08 -4.51 5.35
C ALA A 64 -9.75 -5.19 4.99
N GLU A 65 -9.76 -6.03 3.94
CA GLU A 65 -8.53 -6.64 3.41
C GLU A 65 -7.66 -5.62 2.65
N HIS A 66 -8.29 -4.61 2.05
CA HIS A 66 -7.63 -3.60 1.24
C HIS A 66 -8.11 -2.19 1.61
N SER A 67 -7.21 -1.21 1.50
CA SER A 67 -7.58 0.21 1.60
C SER A 67 -8.34 0.67 0.37
N ILE A 68 -9.40 1.43 0.56
CA ILE A 68 -10.24 1.94 -0.52
C ILE A 68 -10.15 3.47 -0.57
N LEU A 69 -9.86 4.01 -1.75
CA LEU A 69 -10.02 5.43 -2.04
C LEU A 69 -11.35 5.64 -2.77
N ALA A 70 -12.33 6.20 -2.06
CA ALA A 70 -13.68 6.41 -2.60
C ALA A 70 -13.76 7.58 -3.61
N GLN A 71 -12.80 8.50 -3.58
CA GLN A 71 -12.78 9.69 -4.44
C GLN A 71 -11.74 9.53 -5.55
N ARG A 72 -12.19 9.12 -6.74
CA ARG A 72 -11.33 8.92 -7.92
C ARG A 72 -10.56 10.18 -8.31
N GLN A 73 -11.12 11.36 -8.07
CA GLN A 73 -10.52 12.66 -8.38
C GLN A 73 -9.15 12.84 -7.74
N ILE A 74 -8.93 12.25 -6.55
CA ILE A 74 -7.62 12.24 -5.88
C ILE A 74 -6.60 11.47 -6.71
N THR A 75 -6.95 10.26 -7.12
CA THR A 75 -6.06 9.41 -7.93
C THR A 75 -5.82 9.98 -9.33
N ASP A 76 -6.83 10.63 -9.92
CA ASP A 76 -6.68 11.34 -11.20
C ASP A 76 -5.70 12.51 -11.07
N LEU A 77 -5.82 13.33 -10.01
CA LEU A 77 -4.90 14.44 -9.73
C LEU A 77 -3.45 13.97 -9.57
N LEU A 78 -3.27 12.82 -8.92
CA LEU A 78 -1.97 12.22 -8.67
C LEU A 78 -1.45 11.36 -9.83
N HIS A 79 -2.20 11.27 -10.94
CA HIS A 79 -1.87 10.46 -12.11
C HIS A 79 -1.50 9.01 -11.74
N VAL A 80 -2.27 8.42 -10.82
CA VAL A 80 -2.05 7.06 -10.32
C VAL A 80 -2.40 6.05 -11.42
N SER A 81 -1.48 5.12 -11.69
CA SER A 81 -1.71 4.04 -12.65
C SER A 81 -2.63 2.96 -12.08
N TYR A 82 -3.65 2.58 -12.84
CA TYR A 82 -4.53 1.47 -12.51
C TYR A 82 -4.10 0.21 -13.26
N ASP A 83 -3.98 -0.91 -12.54
CA ASP A 83 -3.58 -2.19 -13.12
C ASP A 83 -4.75 -2.88 -13.83
N ARG A 84 -5.88 -2.99 -13.14
CA ARG A 84 -7.08 -3.68 -13.65
C ARG A 84 -8.35 -3.15 -13.00
N GLU A 85 -9.45 -3.30 -13.72
CA GLU A 85 -10.80 -3.12 -13.17
C GLU A 85 -11.33 -4.45 -12.62
N PHE A 86 -12.15 -4.38 -11.59
CA PHE A 86 -12.98 -5.49 -11.13
C PHE A 86 -14.29 -4.97 -10.53
N LYS A 87 -15.30 -5.84 -10.55
CA LYS A 87 -16.61 -5.56 -9.97
C LYS A 87 -16.63 -6.03 -8.51
N LEU A 88 -17.15 -5.17 -7.65
CA LEU A 88 -17.36 -5.42 -6.22
C LEU A 88 -18.84 -5.37 -5.94
N LEU A 89 -19.31 -6.22 -5.03
CA LEU A 89 -20.65 -6.07 -4.47
C LEU A 89 -20.55 -5.23 -3.21
N GLY A 90 -21.46 -4.27 -3.06
CA GLY A 90 -21.66 -3.55 -1.82
C GLY A 90 -22.09 -4.50 -0.69
N SER A 91 -22.09 -3.99 0.54
CA SER A 91 -22.54 -4.77 1.71
C SER A 91 -24.00 -5.23 1.62
N ASP A 92 -24.81 -4.57 0.77
CA ASP A 92 -26.17 -4.96 0.46
C ASP A 92 -26.26 -6.19 -0.47
N LEU A 93 -25.14 -6.63 -1.05
CA LEU A 93 -25.03 -7.69 -2.05
C LEU A 93 -25.87 -7.47 -3.32
N GLN A 94 -26.35 -6.24 -3.54
CA GLN A 94 -27.17 -5.87 -4.69
C GLN A 94 -26.49 -4.81 -5.55
N THR A 95 -25.81 -3.86 -4.93
CA THR A 95 -25.15 -2.77 -5.63
C THR A 95 -23.81 -3.23 -6.16
N GLU A 96 -23.67 -3.31 -7.48
CA GLU A 96 -22.40 -3.56 -8.14
C GLU A 96 -21.61 -2.25 -8.29
N LEU A 97 -20.40 -2.23 -7.72
CA LEU A 97 -19.45 -1.14 -7.78
C LEU A 97 -18.29 -1.50 -8.71
N THR A 98 -17.80 -0.52 -9.44
CA THR A 98 -16.60 -0.66 -10.26
C THR A 98 -15.40 -0.16 -9.48
N ALA A 99 -14.43 -1.05 -9.25
CA ALA A 99 -13.19 -0.73 -8.55
C ALA A 99 -11.98 -0.90 -9.47
N TYR A 100 -10.93 -0.14 -9.18
CA TYR A 100 -9.67 -0.17 -9.91
C TYR A 100 -8.54 -0.58 -8.96
N LEU A 101 -7.81 -1.62 -9.32
CA LEU A 101 -6.64 -2.06 -8.57
C LEU A 101 -5.50 -1.07 -8.79
N VAL A 102 -4.94 -0.57 -7.70
CA VAL A 102 -3.68 0.17 -7.70
C VAL A 102 -2.66 -0.65 -6.91
N ARG A 103 -1.43 -0.72 -7.39
CA ARG A 103 -0.30 -1.33 -6.67
C ARG A 103 0.78 -0.31 -6.40
N SER A 104 1.59 -0.59 -5.38
CA SER A 104 2.83 0.15 -5.09
C SER A 104 2.60 1.65 -4.77
N VAL A 105 1.64 1.92 -3.89
CA VAL A 105 1.27 3.27 -3.38
C VAL A 105 1.61 3.41 -1.91
#